data_AF-A0A1B7UJX7-F1
#
_entry.id   AF-A0A1B7UJX7-F1
#
_cell.length_a   1.000
_cell.length_b   1.000
_cell.length_c   1.000
_cell.angle_alpha   90.00
_cell.angle_beta   90.00
_cell.angle_gamma   90.00
#
_symmetry.space_group_name_H-M   'P 1'
#
loop_
_entity.id
_entity.type
_entity.pdbx_description
1 polymer ?
#
loop_
_entity_poly.entity_id
_entity_poly.type
_entity_poly.pdbx_seq_one_letter_code
_entity_poly.pdbx_strand_id
1 'polypeptide(L)'
;MTIRDEFNARLRAAMDECANLGYPPNRIRQMFDASHPVEVAKRLVVSGDFQDGFRAVIAMGRPDLTIESIMLEERYSSLFTAQELQAARWRLNNV
;
A
#
# COMPACT_ATOMS: atom_id res chain seq x y z
N MET A 1 -2.08 -18.91 -9.48
CA MET A 1 -2.17 -17.77 -8.54
C MET A 1 -2.51 -16.55 -9.37
N THR A 2 -3.49 -15.74 -8.97
CA THR A 2 -3.86 -14.55 -9.77
C THR A 2 -2.93 -13.39 -9.42
N ILE A 3 -2.79 -12.41 -10.32
CA ILE A 3 -2.06 -11.16 -10.05
C ILE A 3 -2.61 -10.41 -8.83
N ARG A 4 -3.91 -10.55 -8.54
CA ARG A 4 -4.56 -10.00 -7.33
C ARG A 4 -4.08 -10.69 -6.06
N ASP A 5 -3.93 -12.01 -6.10
CA ASP A 5 -3.40 -12.80 -4.97
C ASP A 5 -1.91 -12.51 -4.73
N GLU A 6 -1.13 -12.34 -5.81
CA GLU A 6 0.27 -11.91 -5.71
C GLU A 6 0.40 -10.54 -5.07
N PHE A 7 -0.46 -9.59 -5.44
CA PHE A 7 -0.49 -8.26 -4.81
C PHE A 7 -0.83 -8.34 -3.31
N ASN A 8 -1.81 -9.18 -2.94
CA ASN A 8 -2.13 -9.44 -1.52
C ASN A 8 -0.92 -10.03 -0.77
N ALA A 9 -0.25 -11.02 -1.35
CA ALA A 9 0.93 -11.63 -0.74
C ALA A 9 2.08 -10.61 -0.57
N ARG A 10 2.34 -9.79 -1.60
CA ARG A 10 3.35 -8.72 -1.57
C ARG A 10 3.08 -7.69 -0.47
N LEU A 11 1.82 -7.26 -0.32
CA LEU A 11 1.42 -6.33 0.74
C LEU A 11 1.53 -6.96 2.13
N ARG A 12 1.18 -8.23 2.29
CA ARG A 12 1.35 -8.94 3.57
C ARG A 12 2.82 -9.07 3.95
N ALA A 13 3.69 -9.40 2.99
CA ALA A 13 5.14 -9.39 3.22
C ALA A 13 5.64 -7.99 3.64
N ALA A 14 5.16 -6.92 2.99
CA ALA A 14 5.52 -5.56 3.37
C ALA A 14 5.07 -5.21 4.80
N MET A 15 3.88 -5.67 5.22
CA MET A 15 3.41 -5.48 6.59
C MET A 15 4.27 -6.22 7.61
N ASP A 16 4.73 -7.43 7.28
CA ASP A 16 5.60 -8.21 8.16
C ASP A 16 6.99 -7.57 8.26
N GLU A 17 7.51 -7.00 7.16
CA GLU A 17 8.71 -6.17 7.19
C GLU A 17 8.56 -4.92 8.07
N CYS A 18 7.44 -4.19 7.94
CA CYS A 18 7.13 -3.06 8.83
C CYS A 18 7.08 -3.49 10.30
N ALA A 19 6.48 -4.65 10.60
CA ALA A 19 6.43 -5.19 11.95
C ALA A 19 7.84 -5.51 12.49
N ASN A 20 8.72 -6.08 11.67
CA ASN A 20 10.12 -6.32 12.03
C ASN A 20 10.92 -5.03 12.29
N LEU A 21 10.50 -3.91 11.69
CA LEU A 21 11.06 -2.58 11.94
C LEU A 21 10.45 -1.88 13.18
N GLY A 22 9.56 -2.56 13.91
CA GLY A 22 8.93 -2.03 15.12
C GLY A 22 7.64 -1.25 14.89
N TYR A 23 7.11 -1.24 13.66
CA TYR A 23 5.84 -0.58 13.33
C TYR A 23 4.83 -1.58 12.73
N PRO A 24 4.08 -2.33 13.56
CA PRO A 24 3.09 -3.27 13.06
C PRO A 24 1.84 -2.54 12.53
N PRO A 25 1.48 -2.67 11.23
CA PRO A 25 0.37 -1.93 10.62
C PRO A 25 -0.99 -2.59 10.89
N ASN A 26 -1.36 -2.71 12.18
CA ASN A 26 -2.53 -3.47 12.65
C ASN A 26 -3.85 -3.02 12.00
N ARG A 27 -4.01 -1.72 11.76
CA ARG A 27 -5.25 -1.18 11.19
C ARG A 27 -5.40 -1.48 9.69
N ILE A 28 -4.30 -1.43 8.93
CA ILE A 28 -4.28 -1.87 7.52
C ILE A 28 -4.57 -3.38 7.45
N ARG A 29 -3.98 -4.17 8.35
CA ARG A 29 -4.24 -5.63 8.42
C ARG A 29 -5.73 -5.93 8.58
N GLN A 30 -6.42 -5.26 9.51
CA GLN A 30 -7.86 -5.39 9.68
C GLN A 30 -8.64 -5.04 8.40
N MET A 31 -8.21 -4.01 7.66
CA MET A 31 -8.85 -3.64 6.39
C MET A 31 -8.68 -4.72 5.32
N PHE A 32 -7.51 -5.37 5.25
CA PHE A 32 -7.25 -6.47 4.31
C PHE A 32 -8.01 -7.75 4.66
N ASP A 33 -8.34 -7.95 5.93
CA ASP A 33 -9.16 -9.09 6.35
C ASP A 33 -10.65 -8.84 6.07
N ALA A 34 -11.10 -7.57 6.09
CA ALA A 34 -12.46 -7.17 5.76
C ALA A 34 -12.71 -7.00 4.25
N SER A 35 -11.68 -6.72 3.46
CA SER A 35 -11.79 -6.43 2.03
C SER A 35 -10.49 -6.78 1.30
N HIS A 36 -10.60 -7.21 0.04
CA HIS A 36 -9.42 -7.57 -0.73
C HIS A 36 -8.43 -6.38 -0.83
N PRO A 37 -7.11 -6.57 -0.65
CA PRO A 37 -6.14 -5.47 -0.58
C PRO A 37 -6.14 -4.53 -1.78
N VAL A 38 -6.44 -5.04 -2.97
CA VAL A 38 -6.62 -4.21 -4.19
C VAL A 38 -7.70 -3.14 -3.97
N GLU A 39 -8.86 -3.50 -3.42
CA GLU A 39 -9.96 -2.53 -3.20
C GLU A 39 -9.62 -1.55 -2.08
N VAL A 40 -8.90 -2.02 -1.05
CA VAL A 40 -8.39 -1.17 0.03
C VAL A 40 -7.40 -0.15 -0.51
N ALA A 41 -6.45 -0.58 -1.34
CA ALA A 41 -5.44 0.27 -1.96
C ALA A 41 -6.08 1.37 -2.81
N LYS A 42 -7.02 1.00 -3.70
CA LYS A 42 -7.81 1.95 -4.50
C LYS A 42 -8.48 3.02 -3.63
N ARG A 43 -9.18 2.59 -2.57
CA ARG A 43 -9.87 3.51 -1.66
C ARG A 43 -8.89 4.46 -0.98
N LEU A 44 -7.78 3.96 -0.44
CA LEU A 44 -6.81 4.76 0.33
C LEU A 44 -6.11 5.81 -0.54
N VAL A 45 -5.71 5.45 -1.75
CA VAL A 45 -5.07 6.40 -2.68
C VAL A 45 -6.06 7.40 -3.29
N VAL A 46 -7.35 7.21 -3.14
CA VAL A 46 -8.33 8.23 -3.58
C VAL A 46 -8.75 9.09 -2.40
N SER A 47 -9.16 8.50 -1.27
CA SER A 47 -9.66 9.27 -0.13
C SER A 47 -8.56 10.04 0.61
N GLY A 48 -7.32 9.52 0.60
CA GLY A 48 -6.25 10.08 1.42
C GLY A 48 -6.43 9.83 2.91
N ASP A 49 -7.36 8.95 3.30
CA ASP A 49 -7.42 8.45 4.67
C ASP A 49 -6.12 7.71 5.00
N PHE A 50 -5.78 7.64 6.29
CA PHE A 50 -4.61 6.89 6.79
C PHE A 50 -3.23 7.44 6.39
N GLN A 51 -3.13 8.76 6.15
CA GLN A 51 -1.83 9.39 5.91
C GLN A 51 -0.82 9.15 7.06
N ASP A 52 -1.26 9.00 8.30
CA ASP A 52 -0.35 8.82 9.44
C ASP A 52 0.48 7.53 9.34
N GLY A 53 -0.15 6.42 8.91
CA GLY A 53 0.55 5.15 8.71
C GLY A 53 1.51 5.21 7.52
N PHE A 54 1.08 5.85 6.44
CA PHE A 54 1.92 6.12 5.29
C PHE A 54 3.15 6.98 5.65
N ARG A 55 2.93 8.11 6.33
CA ARG A 55 3.99 9.02 6.81
C ARG A 55 4.95 8.32 7.78
N ALA A 56 4.46 7.44 8.65
CA ALA A 56 5.31 6.65 9.53
C ALA A 56 6.26 5.73 8.75
N VAL A 57 5.77 5.05 7.71
CA VAL A 57 6.60 4.18 6.86
C VAL A 57 7.61 4.98 6.04
N ILE A 58 7.23 6.15 5.53
CA ILE A 58 8.17 7.07 4.88
C ILE A 58 9.24 7.57 5.85
N ALA A 59 8.86 7.94 7.09
CA ALA A 59 9.79 8.41 8.11
C ALA A 59 10.79 7.33 8.55
N MET A 60 10.42 6.05 8.44
CA MET A 60 11.35 4.92 8.62
C MET A 60 12.32 4.72 7.45
N GLY A 61 12.24 5.55 6.40
CA GLY A 61 13.09 5.44 5.21
C GLY A 61 12.75 4.24 4.32
N ARG A 62 11.53 3.69 4.43
CA ARG A 62 11.07 2.51 3.69
C ARG A 62 9.84 2.79 2.81
N PRO A 63 9.90 3.78 1.89
CA PRO A 63 8.79 4.07 0.97
C PRO A 63 8.37 2.86 0.14
N ASP A 64 9.29 1.92 -0.11
CA ASP A 64 9.08 0.67 -0.83
C ASP A 64 8.09 -0.30 -0.14
N LEU A 65 7.82 -0.09 1.15
CA LEU A 65 6.84 -0.86 1.93
C LEU A 65 5.43 -0.23 1.91
N THR A 66 5.28 0.95 1.32
CA THR A 66 3.98 1.64 1.24
C THR A 66 3.09 1.00 0.18
N ILE A 67 1.78 1.13 0.36
CA ILE A 67 0.79 0.66 -0.62
C ILE A 67 1.01 1.40 -1.95
N GLU A 68 1.27 2.70 -1.88
CA GLU A 68 1.51 3.57 -3.02
C GLU A 68 2.69 3.09 -3.86
N SER A 69 3.82 2.74 -3.23
CA SER A 69 4.98 2.24 -3.96
C SER A 69 4.68 0.88 -4.59
N ILE A 70 4.01 -0.01 -3.88
CA ILE A 70 3.69 -1.37 -4.37
C ILE A 70 2.69 -1.31 -5.54
N MET A 71 1.74 -0.36 -5.51
CA MET A 71 0.81 -0.12 -6.64
C MET A 71 1.55 0.29 -7.93
N LEU A 72 2.66 1.01 -7.80
CA LEU A 72 3.45 1.49 -8.93
C LEU A 72 4.44 0.45 -9.48
N GLU A 73 4.60 -0.70 -8.82
CA GLU A 73 5.40 -1.80 -9.36
C GLU A 73 4.79 -2.26 -10.69
N GLU A 74 5.63 -2.41 -11.73
CA GLU A 74 5.20 -2.72 -13.10
C GLU A 74 4.26 -3.92 -13.15
N ARG A 75 4.58 -4.93 -12.33
CA ARG A 75 3.78 -6.16 -12.18
C ARG A 75 2.34 -5.88 -11.74
N TYR A 76 2.11 -4.93 -10.84
CA TYR A 76 0.79 -4.71 -10.22
C TYR A 76 0.05 -3.51 -10.78
N SER A 77 0.72 -2.61 -11.49
CA SER A 77 0.13 -1.41 -12.07
C SER A 77 -1.14 -1.68 -12.91
N SER A 78 -1.21 -2.84 -13.59
CA SER A 78 -2.38 -3.26 -14.38
C SER A 78 -3.66 -3.54 -13.58
N LEU A 79 -3.56 -3.65 -12.24
CA LEU A 79 -4.71 -3.79 -11.34
C LEU A 79 -5.45 -2.47 -11.08
N PHE A 80 -4.84 -1.34 -11.47
CA PHE A 80 -5.25 0.00 -11.12
C PHE A 80 -5.45 0.87 -12.37
N THR A 81 -6.27 1.90 -12.22
CA THR A 81 -6.47 2.92 -13.23
C THR A 81 -5.32 3.93 -13.24
N ALA A 82 -5.14 4.63 -14.36
CA ALA A 82 -4.14 5.69 -14.47
C ALA A 82 -4.32 6.78 -13.40
N GLN A 83 -5.56 7.09 -13.02
CA GLN A 83 -5.86 8.07 -11.98
C GLN A 83 -5.41 7.59 -10.59
N GLU A 84 -5.67 6.33 -10.25
CA GLU A 84 -5.22 5.73 -8.99
C GLU A 84 -3.69 5.67 -8.89
N LEU A 85 -3.01 5.29 -9.98
CA LEU A 85 -1.54 5.28 -10.04
C LEU A 85 -0.96 6.70 -9.96
N GLN A 86 -1.59 7.68 -10.61
CA GLN A 86 -1.16 9.08 -10.50
C GLN A 86 -1.32 9.58 -9.06
N ALA A 87 -2.42 9.23 -8.37
CA ALA A 87 -2.65 9.61 -6.99
C ALA A 87 -1.65 8.96 -6.02
N ALA A 88 -1.26 7.70 -6.27
CA ALA A 88 -0.19 7.03 -5.53
C ALA A 88 1.17 7.74 -5.74
N ARG A 89 1.51 8.07 -6.99
CA ARG A 89 2.75 8.77 -7.32
C ARG A 89 2.80 10.18 -6.73
N TRP A 90 1.69 10.90 -6.79
CA TRP A 90 1.57 12.22 -6.19
C TRP A 90 1.82 12.18 -4.68
N ARG A 91 1.25 11.20 -3.98
CA ARG A 91 1.47 11.00 -2.53
C ARG A 91 2.94 10.78 -2.19
N LEU A 92 3.62 9.89 -2.91
CA LEU A 92 5.04 9.62 -2.67
C LEU A 92 5.93 10.86 -2.85
N ASN A 93 5.53 11.79 -3.72
CA ASN A 93 6.28 13.02 -3.99
C ASN A 93 5.87 14.21 -3.10
N ASN A 94 4.77 14.13 -2.35
CA ASN A 94 4.19 15.24 -1.58
C ASN A 94 3.96 14.89 -0.09
N VAL A 95 4.77 13.98 0.46
CA VAL A 95 4.82 13.67 1.90
C VAL A 95 5.65 14.68 2.66
#